data_AF-A0A6V7M3G8-F1
#
_entry.id   AF-A0A6V7M3G8-F1
#
_cell.length_a   1.000
_cell.length_b   1.000
_cell.length_c   1.000
_cell.angle_alpha   90.00
_cell.angle_beta   90.00
_cell.angle_gamma   90.00
#
_symmetry.space_group_name_H-M   'P 1'
#
loop_
_entity.id
_entity.type
_entity.pdbx_description
1 polymer ?
#
loop_
_entity_poly.entity_id
_entity_poly.type
_entity_poly.pdbx_seq_one_letter_code
_entity_poly.pdbx_strand_id
1 'polypeptide(L)'
;EFDDHVEPDIVKLKACISKLLGEWGCGPLAKDDYVHEFCRFGGAELHSVSAFLGGLAAQETIKFITSQYKPIHNTFIHDAVTSNSATFFF
;
A
#
# COMPACT_ATOMS: atom_id res chain seq x y z
N GLU A 1 19.92 -8.13 19.04
CA GLU A 1 20.38 -7.46 17.82
C GLU A 1 19.22 -7.45 16.84
N PHE A 2 18.94 -6.31 16.20
CA PHE A 2 18.04 -6.30 15.04
C PHE A 2 18.80 -7.00 13.92
N ASP A 3 18.31 -8.14 13.47
CA ASP A 3 18.96 -8.92 12.42
C ASP A 3 18.86 -8.13 11.11
N ASP A 4 19.99 -7.55 10.68
CA ASP A 4 20.17 -6.72 9.48
C ASP A 4 19.99 -7.51 8.15
N HIS A 5 19.36 -8.68 8.18
CA HIS A 5 19.16 -9.52 7.01
C HIS A 5 17.84 -9.23 6.30
N VAL A 6 17.76 -8.05 5.66
CA VAL A 6 16.68 -7.69 4.72
C VAL A 6 16.77 -8.49 3.42
N GLU A 7 17.99 -8.87 3.04
CA GLU A 7 18.32 -9.59 1.80
C GLU A 7 17.55 -10.90 1.57
N PRO A 8 17.43 -11.84 2.54
CA PRO A 8 16.64 -13.06 2.34
C PRO A 8 15.16 -12.79 2.11
N ASP A 9 14.61 -11.71 2.69
CA ASP A 9 13.19 -11.40 2.57
C ASP A 9 12.86 -10.73 1.24
N ILE A 10 13.81 -10.00 0.64
CA ILE A 10 13.67 -9.49 -0.74
C ILE A 10 13.43 -10.65 -1.72
N VAL A 11 14.23 -11.72 -1.62
CA VAL A 11 14.11 -12.89 -2.51
C VAL A 11 12.77 -13.59 -2.30
N LYS A 12 12.36 -13.81 -1.04
CA LYS A 12 11.08 -14.46 -0.72
C LYS A 12 9.89 -13.62 -1.17
N LEU A 13 9.90 -12.31 -0.90
CA LEU A 13 8.82 -11.41 -1.28
C LEU A 13 8.66 -11.34 -2.79
N LYS A 14 9.77 -11.25 -3.54
CA LYS A 14 9.76 -11.29 -5.00
C LYS A 14 9.17 -12.61 -5.54
N ALA A 15 9.50 -13.75 -4.94
CA ALA A 15 8.93 -15.04 -5.31
C ALA A 15 7.41 -15.09 -5.07
N CYS A 16 6.94 -14.59 -3.91
CA CYS A 16 5.53 -14.51 -3.58
C CYS A 16 4.76 -13.61 -4.56
N ILE A 17 5.28 -12.41 -4.83
CA ILE A 17 4.65 -11.47 -5.78
C ILE A 17 4.59 -12.08 -7.18
N SER A 18 5.68 -12.68 -7.66
CA SER A 18 5.72 -13.29 -8.99
C SER A 18 4.70 -14.42 -9.14
N LYS A 19 4.54 -15.23 -8.09
CA LYS A 19 3.51 -16.28 -8.05
C LYS A 19 2.10 -15.70 -8.11
N LEU A 20 1.79 -14.70 -7.28
CA LEU A 20 0.48 -14.04 -7.24
C LEU A 20 0.13 -13.38 -8.58
N LEU A 21 1.09 -12.67 -9.19
CA LEU A 21 0.90 -12.05 -10.50
C LEU A 21 0.60 -13.10 -11.58
N GLY A 22 1.30 -14.24 -11.54
CA GLY A 22 1.05 -15.36 -12.45
C GLY A 22 -0.34 -15.98 -12.25
N GLU A 23 -0.78 -16.17 -11.01
CA GLU A 23 -2.11 -16.71 -10.68
C GLU A 23 -3.24 -15.75 -11.11
N TRP A 24 -3.03 -14.44 -10.99
CA TRP A 24 -4.01 -13.42 -11.37
C TRP A 24 -3.95 -13.00 -12.84
N GLY A 25 -3.07 -13.62 -13.64
CA GLY A 25 -2.89 -13.26 -15.05
C GLY A 25 -2.40 -11.82 -15.26
N CYS A 26 -1.79 -11.23 -14.24
CA CYS A 26 -1.23 -9.89 -14.29
C CYS A 26 0.15 -9.93 -14.97
N GLY A 27 0.56 -8.80 -15.55
CA GLY A 27 1.89 -8.66 -16.13
C GLY A 27 3.01 -8.80 -15.09
N PRO A 28 4.27 -8.92 -15.54
CA PRO A 28 5.41 -9.00 -14.63
C PRO A 28 5.53 -7.73 -13.79
N LEU A 29 6.21 -7.85 -12.64
CA LEU A 29 6.47 -6.72 -11.76
C LEU A 29 7.19 -5.59 -12.50
N ALA A 30 6.71 -4.36 -12.33
CA ALA A 30 7.22 -3.20 -13.08
C ALA A 30 8.67 -2.83 -12.72
N LYS A 31 9.03 -2.88 -11.43
CA LYS A 31 10.38 -2.56 -10.92
C LYS A 31 10.69 -3.37 -9.66
N ASP A 32 11.91 -3.89 -9.59
CA ASP A 32 12.41 -4.59 -8.40
C ASP A 32 12.58 -3.63 -7.21
N ASP A 33 12.81 -2.34 -7.44
CA ASP A 33 12.95 -1.30 -6.41
C ASP A 33 11.77 -1.27 -5.43
N TYR A 34 10.56 -1.59 -5.90
CA TYR A 34 9.39 -1.66 -5.01
C TYR A 34 9.51 -2.79 -3.99
N VAL A 35 10.07 -3.95 -4.36
CA VAL A 35 10.30 -5.05 -3.41
C VAL A 35 11.30 -4.63 -2.35
N HIS A 36 12.38 -3.96 -2.76
CA HIS A 36 13.38 -3.43 -1.83
C HIS A 36 12.76 -2.42 -0.88
N GLU A 37 11.91 -1.51 -1.37
CA GLU A 37 11.26 -0.51 -0.53
C GLU A 37 10.27 -1.13 0.47
N PHE A 38 9.52 -2.16 0.07
CA PHE A 38 8.64 -2.89 0.98
C PHE A 38 9.42 -3.64 2.07
N CYS A 39 10.56 -4.25 1.74
CA CYS A 39 11.43 -4.88 2.71
C CYS A 39 12.10 -3.84 3.63
N ARG A 40 12.50 -2.67 3.10
CA ARG A 40 13.04 -1.54 3.87
C ARG A 40 12.01 -0.97 4.86
N PHE A 41 10.74 -0.92 4.45
CA PHE A 41 9.65 -0.47 5.31
C PHE A 41 9.48 -1.37 6.53
N GLY A 42 9.78 -2.67 6.41
CA GLY A 42 9.86 -3.60 7.55
C GLY A 42 8.55 -3.76 8.33
N GLY A 43 7.41 -3.42 7.72
CA GLY A 43 6.11 -3.44 8.40
C GLY A 43 5.93 -2.33 9.45
N ALA A 44 6.71 -1.26 9.38
CA ALA A 44 6.56 -0.11 10.26
C ALA A 44 5.18 0.55 10.11
N GLU A 45 4.76 1.32 11.12
CA GLU A 45 3.57 2.17 11.00
C GLU A 45 3.97 3.61 11.28
N LEU A 46 4.15 4.40 10.21
CA LEU A 46 4.60 5.79 10.32
C LEU A 46 3.45 6.67 10.79
N HIS A 47 3.64 7.34 11.93
CA HIS A 47 2.62 8.20 12.55
C HIS A 47 2.01 9.22 11.57
N SER A 48 2.82 9.87 10.73
CA SER A 48 2.35 10.84 9.75
C SER A 48 1.45 10.22 8.68
N VAL A 49 1.79 9.01 8.20
CA VAL A 49 1.02 8.27 7.20
C VAL A 49 -0.30 7.79 7.81
N SER A 50 -0.26 7.24 9.03
CA SER A 50 -1.45 6.83 9.76
C SER A 50 -2.37 8.00 10.10
N ALA A 51 -1.83 9.16 10.49
CA ALA A 51 -2.62 10.36 10.75
C ALA A 51 -3.33 10.85 9.48
N PHE A 52 -2.64 10.84 8.34
CA PHE A 52 -3.23 11.19 7.05
C PHE A 52 -4.36 10.24 6.66
N LEU A 53 -4.11 8.92 6.70
CA LEU A 53 -5.13 7.91 6.39
C LEU A 53 -6.30 7.93 7.38
N GLY A 54 -6.02 8.17 8.67
CA GLY A 54 -7.03 8.29 9.72
C GLY A 54 -7.98 9.47 9.48
N GLY A 55 -7.45 10.62 9.05
CA GLY A 55 -8.27 11.77 8.67
C GLY A 55 -9.19 11.49 7.49
N LEU A 56 -8.67 10.82 6.45
CA LEU A 56 -9.47 10.40 5.29
C LEU A 56 -10.55 9.39 5.69
N ALA A 57 -10.20 8.34 6.43
CA ALA A 57 -11.13 7.32 6.87
C ALA A 57 -12.23 7.88 7.78
N ALA A 58 -11.88 8.79 8.70
CA ALA A 58 -12.84 9.49 9.54
C ALA A 58 -13.83 10.31 8.69
N GLN A 59 -13.33 11.04 7.70
CA GLN A 59 -14.19 11.83 6.83
C GLN A 59 -15.09 10.95 5.96
N GLU A 60 -14.58 9.86 5.37
CA GLU A 60 -15.42 8.89 4.63
C GLU A 60 -16.52 8.31 5.52
N THR A 61 -16.19 7.98 6.77
CA THR A 61 -17.17 7.50 7.75
C THR A 61 -18.27 8.54 8.00
N ILE A 62 -17.92 9.81 8.17
CA ILE A 62 -18.90 10.90 8.34
C ILE A 62 -19.80 11.03 7.11
N LYS A 63 -19.26 10.91 5.88
CA LYS A 63 -20.06 10.94 4.66
C LYS A 63 -21.12 9.84 4.66
N PHE A 64 -20.74 8.62 5.03
CA PHE A 64 -21.68 7.51 5.14
C PHE A 64 -22.76 7.74 6.20
N ILE A 65 -22.36 8.15 7.41
CA ILE A 65 -23.29 8.36 8.53
C ILE A 65 -24.30 9.48 8.21
N THR A 66 -23.81 10.60 7.69
CA THR A 66 -24.65 11.77 7.43
C THR A 66 -25.45 11.67 6.13
N SER A 67 -25.09 10.72 5.25
CA SER A 67 -25.56 10.67 3.86
C SER A 67 -25.33 12.00 3.12
N GLN A 68 -24.28 12.73 3.51
CA GLN A 68 -23.86 13.97 2.86
C GLN A 68 -22.56 13.73 2.11
N TYR A 69 -22.40 14.43 0.98
CA TYR A 69 -21.28 14.29 0.04
C TYR A 69 -21.24 12.93 -0.69
N LYS A 70 -20.28 12.80 -1.62
CA LYS A 70 -20.04 11.57 -2.39
C LYS A 70 -18.87 10.80 -1.78
N PRO A 71 -19.07 9.55 -1.32
CA PRO A 71 -17.98 8.69 -0.88
C PRO A 71 -17.02 8.34 -2.01
N ILE A 72 -15.78 8.02 -1.66
CA ILE A 72 -14.82 7.42 -2.57
C ILE A 72 -15.37 6.08 -3.05
N HIS A 73 -15.22 5.81 -4.34
CA HIS A 73 -15.71 4.58 -4.94
C HIS A 73 -14.59 3.55 -4.97
N ASN A 74 -14.78 2.46 -4.22
CA ASN A 74 -13.91 1.28 -4.18
C ASN A 74 -12.58 1.48 -3.41
N THR A 75 -11.45 1.71 -4.09
CA THR A 75 -10.13 1.66 -3.44
C THR A 75 -9.35 2.95 -3.64
N PHE A 76 -8.82 3.51 -2.55
CA PHE A 76 -7.92 4.66 -2.55
C PHE A 76 -6.53 4.23 -2.12
N ILE A 77 -5.51 4.59 -2.91
CA ILE A 77 -4.11 4.30 -2.63
C ILE A 77 -3.37 5.63 -2.48
N HIS A 78 -2.63 5.76 -1.38
CA HIS A 78 -1.75 6.90 -1.13
C HIS A 78 -0.30 6.43 -1.07
N ASP A 79 0.54 7.01 -1.91
CA ASP A 79 1.98 6.89 -1.85
C ASP A 79 2.56 8.08 -1.08
N ALA A 80 2.97 7.83 0.16
CA ALA A 80 3.56 8.85 1.02
C ALA A 80 5.00 9.24 0.61
N VAL A 81 5.71 8.39 -0.15
CA VAL A 81 7.09 8.68 -0.61
C VAL A 81 7.06 9.78 -1.66
N THR A 82 6.14 9.71 -2.60
CA THR A 82 5.97 10.73 -3.64
C THR A 82 4.87 11.75 -3.33
N SER A 83 4.17 11.59 -2.19
CA SER A 83 3.00 12.39 -1.79
C SER A 83 1.87 12.39 -2.84
N ASN A 84 1.76 11.31 -3.62
CA ASN A 84 0.72 11.13 -4.62
C ASN A 84 -0.42 10.27 -4.09
N SER A 85 -1.60 10.39 -4.70
CA SER A 85 -2.72 9.52 -4.40
C SER A 85 -3.59 9.30 -5.62
N ALA A 86 -4.25 8.15 -5.67
CA ALA A 86 -5.14 7.77 -6.76
C ALA A 86 -6.28 6.87 -6.26
N THR A 87 -7.43 6.95 -6.94
CA THR A 87 -8.58 6.09 -6.69
C THR A 87 -8.71 5.11 -7.85
N PHE A 88 -8.88 3.83 -7.51
CA PHE A 88 -9.00 2.73 -8.46
C PHE A 88 -10.33 2.01 -8.26
N PHE A 89 -10.96 1.69 -9.40
CA PHE A 89 -12.08 0.78 -9.47
C PHE A 89 -11.57 -0.54 -10.04
N PHE A 90 -11.65 -1.61 -9.24
CA PHE A 90 -11.21 -2.96 -9.59
C PHE A 90 -12.42 -3.83 -9.89
#